data_AF-A0A1B6YE46-F1
#
_entry.id   AF-A0A1B6YE46-F1
#
_cell.length_a   1.000
_cell.length_b   1.000
_cell.length_c   1.000
_cell.angle_alpha   90.00
_cell.angle_beta   90.00
_cell.angle_gamma   90.00
#
_symmetry.space_group_name_H-M   'P 1'
#
loop_
_entity.id
_entity.type
_entity.pdbx_description
1 polymer ?
#
loop_
_entity_poly.entity_id
_entity_poly.type
_entity_poly.pdbx_seq_one_letter_code
_entity_poly.pdbx_strand_id
1 'polypeptide(L)'
;MGVFNSTRVLKANDTNVFNKNKREITMKSLQNISKLTLLGLSLLVTFAACSAVNNDVDTLSDEDIELATQIIGESVSDENSGIMSSMYDAVSTVGDEGISYGNDHRKVDPDGRSGRGRENNYSYSYDSDTGTHTLEYNRSVNHGDFSKNIALLNTYIFKSPEGDFIARPRANADSIESVDFTGNKSGSVNSRRGSSEFARADTFAIAGLHSTSSIVSIDGTHHGEGSASGFTRDSVEVSRDFTVDIEFLNVEIEKDTVEANGNLEQGVTGTLNYSIVLNKAFGDEADTQVIEGTIELTGDGTALLRFKKVAKVVRFSLKDGSTED
;
A
#
# COMPACT_ATOMS: atom_id res chain seq x y z
N MET A 1 -48.63 -24.79 -42.96
CA MET A 1 -49.66 -25.06 -41.93
C MET A 1 -49.83 -23.79 -41.09
N GLY A 2 -51.05 -23.23 -41.08
CA GLY A 2 -51.62 -22.09 -40.28
C GLY A 2 -50.68 -20.94 -39.89
N VAL A 3 -50.70 -19.71 -40.43
CA VAL A 3 -51.77 -18.72 -40.70
C VAL A 3 -52.66 -18.39 -39.48
N PHE A 4 -52.49 -17.25 -38.81
CA PHE A 4 -53.15 -15.96 -39.11
C PHE A 4 -52.82 -14.86 -38.08
N ASN A 5 -52.66 -13.64 -38.62
CA ASN A 5 -52.60 -12.32 -37.98
C ASN A 5 -53.92 -11.93 -37.28
N SER A 6 -53.80 -10.97 -36.36
CA SER A 6 -54.54 -9.68 -36.37
C SER A 6 -55.25 -9.30 -35.06
N THR A 7 -54.72 -8.21 -34.50
CA THR A 7 -55.36 -7.05 -33.86
C THR A 7 -56.89 -6.92 -33.99
N ARG A 8 -57.57 -6.53 -32.88
CA ARG A 8 -58.61 -5.49 -32.90
C ARG A 8 -58.96 -4.93 -31.51
N VAL A 9 -58.98 -3.61 -31.45
CA VAL A 9 -59.60 -2.72 -30.44
C VAL A 9 -61.10 -2.61 -30.72
N LEU A 10 -61.95 -2.42 -29.70
CA LEU A 10 -63.02 -1.38 -29.66
C LEU A 10 -63.87 -1.39 -28.37
N LYS A 11 -64.35 -0.18 -28.06
CA LYS A 11 -65.12 0.34 -26.91
C LYS A 11 -66.58 -0.12 -26.83
N ALA A 12 -67.21 0.18 -25.67
CA ALA A 12 -68.51 0.86 -25.43
C ALA A 12 -69.29 0.16 -24.29
N ASN A 13 -69.51 0.83 -23.15
CA ASN A 13 -70.74 1.56 -22.77
C ASN A 13 -71.99 0.65 -22.65
N ASP A 14 -72.56 0.52 -21.44
CA ASP A 14 -73.77 1.27 -21.10
C ASP A 14 -74.29 1.05 -19.66
N THR A 15 -74.74 2.17 -19.14
CA THR A 15 -75.63 2.49 -18.02
C THR A 15 -76.84 1.58 -17.80
N ASN A 16 -77.27 1.43 -16.52
CA ASN A 16 -78.58 1.85 -15.98
C ASN A 16 -78.76 1.28 -14.55
N VAL A 17 -78.90 2.06 -13.47
CA VAL A 17 -79.96 3.02 -13.04
C VAL A 17 -80.81 2.43 -11.91
N PHE A 18 -80.72 3.08 -10.75
CA PHE A 18 -81.73 3.30 -9.70
C PHE A 18 -82.48 2.10 -9.08
N ASN A 19 -82.41 1.95 -7.74
CA ASN A 19 -83.32 2.71 -6.88
C ASN A 19 -82.94 2.69 -5.38
N LYS A 20 -83.09 3.86 -4.77
CA LYS A 20 -83.12 4.11 -3.32
C LYS A 20 -84.24 3.28 -2.66
N ASN A 21 -84.00 2.82 -1.42
CA ASN A 21 -84.74 3.36 -0.28
C ASN A 21 -84.13 2.96 1.07
N LYS A 22 -83.86 3.99 1.88
CA LYS A 22 -83.55 3.95 3.31
C LYS A 22 -84.67 3.27 4.10
N ARG A 23 -84.29 2.50 5.12
CA ARG A 23 -84.89 2.57 6.47
C ARG A 23 -83.92 1.93 7.49
N GLU A 24 -83.35 2.78 8.33
CA GLU A 24 -82.90 2.45 9.69
C GLU A 24 -84.16 2.00 10.48
N ILE A 25 -84.19 1.29 11.62
CA ILE A 25 -83.37 1.22 12.83
C ILE A 25 -83.82 -0.10 13.52
N THR A 26 -82.94 -0.87 14.16
CA THR A 26 -83.07 -1.27 15.59
C THR A 26 -81.97 -2.23 16.04
N MET A 27 -81.12 -1.74 16.96
CA MET A 27 -80.40 -2.57 17.91
C MET A 27 -81.35 -2.99 19.04
N LYS A 28 -81.43 -4.29 19.31
CA LYS A 28 -81.72 -4.91 20.62
C LYS A 28 -80.65 -5.98 20.82
N SER A 29 -79.63 -5.75 21.63
CA SER A 29 -79.60 -6.01 23.08
C SER A 29 -79.63 -7.51 23.42
N LEU A 30 -78.43 -7.98 23.81
CA LEU A 30 -78.13 -8.87 24.94
C LEU A 30 -78.83 -10.26 24.96
N GLN A 31 -78.03 -11.33 24.92
CA GLN A 31 -77.78 -12.15 26.13
C GLN A 31 -76.86 -13.33 25.83
N ASN A 32 -75.90 -13.50 26.72
CA ASN A 32 -74.90 -14.56 26.78
C ASN A 32 -75.51 -15.97 26.67
N ILE A 33 -74.95 -16.81 25.78
CA ILE A 33 -74.96 -18.26 25.96
C ILE A 33 -73.53 -18.76 25.84
N SER A 34 -73.12 -19.35 26.95
CA SER A 34 -71.82 -19.90 27.26
C SER A 34 -71.55 -21.24 26.55
N LYS A 35 -70.25 -21.47 26.29
CA LYS A 35 -69.54 -22.75 26.12
C LYS A 35 -69.38 -23.28 24.69
N LEU A 36 -68.14 -23.74 24.45
CA LEU A 36 -67.53 -24.34 23.25
C LEU A 36 -67.27 -23.31 22.14
N THR A 37 -66.04 -22.97 21.77
CA THR A 37 -64.93 -23.88 21.46
C THR A 37 -63.57 -23.30 21.82
N LEU A 38 -62.74 -24.21 22.30
CA LEU A 38 -61.33 -24.11 22.63
C LEU A 38 -60.46 -24.01 21.35
N LEU A 39 -59.23 -23.50 21.52
CA LEU A 39 -58.09 -23.43 20.60
C LEU A 39 -58.03 -22.26 19.62
N GLY A 40 -57.08 -21.35 19.91
CA GLY A 40 -56.60 -20.36 18.95
C GLY A 40 -55.79 -19.21 19.55
N LEU A 41 -55.13 -19.39 20.71
CA LEU A 41 -54.20 -18.40 21.26
C LEU A 41 -52.88 -19.07 21.65
N SER A 42 -52.00 -19.22 20.65
CA SER A 42 -50.55 -19.30 20.80
C SER A 42 -49.99 -18.35 19.74
N LEU A 43 -49.74 -17.09 20.10
CA LEU A 43 -48.40 -16.63 20.47
C LEU A 43 -47.34 -17.07 19.46
N LEU A 44 -47.35 -16.44 18.29
CA LEU A 44 -46.16 -16.27 17.45
C LEU A 44 -46.07 -14.79 17.09
N VAL A 45 -45.75 -13.97 18.10
CA VAL A 45 -44.96 -12.76 17.83
C VAL A 45 -43.53 -13.25 17.66
N THR A 46 -43.22 -13.80 16.49
CA THR A 46 -41.83 -13.82 16.05
C THR A 46 -41.48 -12.37 15.82
N PHE A 47 -40.81 -11.78 16.82
CA PHE A 47 -39.95 -10.64 16.58
C PHE A 47 -39.09 -11.01 15.37
N ALA A 48 -39.36 -10.37 14.24
CA ALA A 48 -38.33 -10.11 13.27
C ALA A 48 -37.35 -9.18 13.99
N ALA A 49 -36.48 -9.76 14.81
CA ALA A 49 -35.13 -9.26 14.89
C ALA A 49 -34.57 -9.45 13.48
N CYS A 50 -34.77 -8.43 12.63
CA CYS A 50 -33.67 -8.04 11.78
C CYS A 50 -32.53 -7.81 12.77
N SER A 51 -31.71 -8.83 12.98
CA SER A 51 -30.28 -8.61 13.09
C SER A 51 -29.98 -7.72 11.89
N ALA A 52 -29.91 -6.42 12.13
CA ALA A 52 -29.16 -5.55 11.26
C ALA A 52 -27.81 -6.22 11.20
N VAL A 53 -27.59 -6.99 10.13
CA VAL A 53 -26.24 -7.23 9.66
C VAL A 53 -25.75 -5.82 9.46
N ASN A 54 -24.92 -5.36 10.39
CA ASN A 54 -24.26 -4.09 10.28
C ASN A 54 -23.39 -4.26 9.04
N ASN A 55 -23.93 -3.90 7.88
CA ASN A 55 -23.16 -3.63 6.68
C ASN A 55 -22.50 -2.26 6.88
N ASP A 56 -21.86 -2.06 8.04
CA ASP A 56 -20.75 -1.13 8.13
C ASP A 56 -19.67 -1.79 7.27
N VAL A 57 -19.74 -1.52 5.98
CA VAL A 57 -18.52 -1.46 5.20
C VAL A 57 -17.72 -0.43 5.97
N ASP A 58 -16.71 -0.85 6.74
CA ASP A 58 -15.78 0.09 7.37
C ASP A 58 -15.26 1.01 6.27
N THR A 59 -15.88 2.17 6.14
CA THR A 59 -15.48 3.17 5.18
C THR A 59 -14.25 3.81 5.77
N LEU A 60 -13.12 3.69 5.07
CA LEU A 60 -11.91 4.42 5.45
C LEU A 60 -12.26 5.91 5.49
N SER A 61 -11.94 6.57 6.60
CA SER A 61 -12.09 8.02 6.68
C SER A 61 -11.11 8.72 5.74
N ASP A 62 -11.40 9.97 5.34
CA ASP A 62 -10.45 10.75 4.54
C ASP A 62 -9.11 10.93 5.27
N GLU A 63 -9.13 11.07 6.61
CA GLU A 63 -7.93 11.12 7.46
C GLU A 63 -7.10 9.83 7.36
N ASP A 64 -7.75 8.66 7.43
CA ASP A 64 -7.08 7.36 7.30
C ASP A 64 -6.44 7.20 5.92
N ILE A 65 -7.12 7.68 4.88
CA ILE A 65 -6.60 7.66 3.51
C ILE A 65 -5.40 8.60 3.37
N GLU A 66 -5.49 9.84 3.88
CA GLU A 66 -4.39 10.82 3.82
C GLU A 66 -3.15 10.29 4.54
N LEU A 67 -3.31 9.75 5.75
CA LEU A 67 -2.21 9.20 6.51
C LEU A 67 -1.63 7.93 5.88
N ALA A 68 -2.46 7.00 5.42
CA ALA A 68 -1.99 5.82 4.70
C ALA A 68 -1.22 6.22 3.44
N THR A 69 -1.68 7.24 2.72
CA THR A 69 -0.98 7.79 1.55
C THR A 69 0.40 8.31 1.94
N GLN A 70 0.52 9.05 3.04
CA GLN A 70 1.81 9.53 3.54
C GLN A 70 2.74 8.36 3.91
N ILE A 71 2.26 7.40 4.69
CA ILE A 71 3.03 6.23 5.13
C ILE A 71 3.53 5.43 3.93
N ILE A 72 2.67 5.15 2.93
CA ILE A 72 3.09 4.48 1.70
C ILE A 72 4.10 5.33 0.93
N GLY A 73 3.83 6.62 0.74
CA GLY A 73 4.74 7.52 0.04
C GLY A 73 6.14 7.50 0.66
N GLU A 74 6.24 7.57 1.99
CA GLU A 74 7.53 7.49 2.71
C GLU A 74 8.15 6.09 2.69
N SER A 75 7.35 5.03 2.73
CA SER A 75 7.82 3.65 2.74
C SER A 75 8.32 3.19 1.37
N VAL A 76 7.82 3.77 0.29
CA VAL A 76 8.23 3.42 -1.08
C VAL A 76 9.35 4.32 -1.59
N SER A 77 9.29 5.63 -1.33
CA SER A 77 10.13 6.60 -2.03
C SER A 77 11.61 6.60 -1.65
N ASP A 78 12.42 7.11 -2.57
CA ASP A 78 13.87 7.13 -2.44
C ASP A 78 14.36 8.09 -1.34
N GLU A 79 13.94 9.35 -1.41
CA GLU A 79 14.42 10.40 -0.50
C GLU A 79 14.09 10.08 0.97
N ASN A 80 12.97 9.40 1.23
CA ASN A 80 12.53 9.01 2.57
C ASN A 80 13.15 7.67 3.04
N SER A 81 14.17 7.17 2.36
CA SER A 81 14.80 5.88 2.68
C SER A 81 13.81 4.72 2.67
N GLY A 82 12.86 4.74 1.73
CA GLY A 82 11.89 3.68 1.47
C GLY A 82 12.47 2.55 0.64
N ILE A 83 11.59 1.77 0.01
CA ILE A 83 11.90 0.64 -0.87
C ILE A 83 12.84 1.05 -2.00
N MET A 84 12.60 2.17 -2.68
CA MET A 84 13.45 2.64 -3.78
C MET A 84 14.90 2.85 -3.32
N SER A 85 15.11 3.42 -2.12
CA SER A 85 16.46 3.56 -1.56
C SER A 85 17.11 2.21 -1.31
N SER A 86 16.35 1.21 -0.85
CA SER A 86 16.87 -0.15 -0.67
C SER A 86 17.16 -0.84 -2.00
N MET A 87 16.37 -0.59 -3.05
CA MET A 87 16.66 -1.10 -4.40
C MET A 87 17.98 -0.53 -4.92
N TYR A 88 18.21 0.78 -4.77
CA TYR A 88 19.49 1.41 -5.10
C TYR A 88 20.66 0.75 -4.36
N ASP A 89 20.47 0.45 -3.07
CA ASP A 89 21.49 -0.23 -2.27
C ASP A 89 21.71 -1.67 -2.72
N ALA A 90 20.65 -2.41 -3.03
CA ALA A 90 20.70 -3.81 -3.41
C ALA A 90 21.40 -4.04 -4.77
N VAL A 91 21.22 -3.13 -5.73
CA VAL A 91 21.87 -3.20 -7.05
C VAL A 91 23.24 -2.52 -7.10
N SER A 92 23.73 -2.00 -5.97
CA SER A 92 25.05 -1.38 -5.87
C SER A 92 26.16 -2.44 -5.73
N THR A 93 27.40 -2.03 -6.00
CA THR A 93 28.58 -2.84 -5.61
C THR A 93 29.24 -2.27 -4.37
N VAL A 94 29.81 -3.14 -3.54
CA VAL A 94 30.30 -2.80 -2.20
C VAL A 94 31.75 -3.24 -1.99
N GLY A 95 32.41 -2.67 -0.99
CA GLY A 95 33.75 -3.07 -0.56
C GLY A 95 34.30 -2.15 0.53
N ASP A 96 35.54 -2.39 0.96
CA ASP A 96 36.19 -1.64 2.05
C ASP A 96 36.20 -0.11 1.86
N GLU A 97 36.16 0.36 0.60
CA GLU A 97 36.18 1.78 0.26
C GLU A 97 34.77 2.41 0.16
N GLY A 98 33.70 1.66 0.46
CA GLY A 98 32.33 2.16 0.44
C GLY A 98 31.40 1.51 -0.59
N ILE A 99 30.33 2.22 -0.94
CA ILE A 99 29.28 1.77 -1.87
C ILE A 99 29.44 2.48 -3.21
N SER A 100 29.30 1.75 -4.33
CA SER A 100 29.33 2.31 -5.69
C SER A 100 27.98 2.10 -6.38
N TYR A 101 27.32 3.22 -6.71
CA TYR A 101 26.03 3.27 -7.39
C TYR A 101 26.21 3.46 -8.90
N GLY A 102 26.37 2.36 -9.63
CA GLY A 102 26.57 2.35 -11.09
C GLY A 102 27.98 2.79 -11.53
N ASN A 103 28.10 3.14 -12.82
CA ASN A 103 29.38 3.34 -13.52
C ASN A 103 30.10 4.66 -13.20
N ASP A 104 29.46 5.58 -12.49
CA ASP A 104 30.06 6.86 -12.18
C ASP A 104 30.09 7.04 -10.66
N HIS A 105 31.29 6.98 -10.08
CA HIS A 105 31.57 7.29 -8.66
C HIS A 105 31.19 8.74 -8.28
N ARG A 106 30.62 9.50 -9.23
CA ARG A 106 30.18 10.90 -9.14
C ARG A 106 28.68 11.10 -9.27
N LYS A 107 27.84 10.05 -9.19
CA LYS A 107 26.41 10.24 -8.86
C LYS A 107 26.20 10.58 -7.37
N VAL A 108 27.09 11.41 -6.83
CA VAL A 108 26.78 12.24 -5.66
C VAL A 108 25.77 13.23 -6.20
N ASP A 109 24.49 13.04 -5.88
CA ASP A 109 23.53 14.13 -6.04
C ASP A 109 23.93 15.19 -5.00
N PRO A 110 24.63 16.27 -5.39
CA PRO A 110 25.21 17.19 -4.41
C PRO A 110 24.12 17.91 -3.62
N ASP A 111 22.91 17.95 -4.18
CA ASP A 111 21.70 18.59 -3.67
C ASP A 111 20.61 17.56 -3.29
N GLY A 112 20.93 16.27 -3.37
CA GLY A 112 19.98 15.18 -3.26
C GLY A 112 19.55 14.87 -1.84
N ARG A 113 18.24 14.83 -1.63
CA ARG A 113 17.63 14.41 -0.36
C ARG A 113 17.77 12.91 -0.08
N SER A 114 18.19 12.12 -1.07
CA SER A 114 18.48 10.68 -0.90
C SER A 114 19.69 10.41 0.01
N GLY A 115 20.70 11.29 0.01
CA GLY A 115 21.90 11.15 0.83
C GLY A 115 22.87 10.05 0.40
N ARG A 116 22.65 9.41 -0.76
CA ARG A 116 23.57 8.41 -1.32
C ARG A 116 24.94 9.02 -1.62
N GLY A 117 26.01 8.25 -1.37
CA GLY A 117 27.39 8.68 -1.59
C GLY A 117 27.95 9.59 -0.49
N ARG A 118 27.22 9.71 0.63
CA ARG A 118 27.61 10.49 1.82
C ARG A 118 27.54 9.63 3.08
N GLU A 119 27.76 8.33 2.93
CA GLU A 119 27.76 7.37 4.01
C GLU A 119 28.86 7.74 5.02
N ASN A 120 28.49 7.77 6.31
CA ASN A 120 29.43 7.98 7.40
C ASN A 120 29.38 6.81 8.38
N ASN A 121 30.40 6.68 9.23
CA ASN A 121 30.59 5.53 10.11
C ASN A 121 30.52 4.19 9.36
N TYR A 122 31.10 4.15 8.17
CA TYR A 122 31.08 2.98 7.30
C TYR A 122 31.96 1.85 7.86
N SER A 123 31.39 0.67 7.99
CA SER A 123 32.08 -0.58 8.28
C SER A 123 31.71 -1.63 7.22
N TYR A 124 32.67 -2.49 6.89
CA TYR A 124 32.50 -3.56 5.91
C TYR A 124 33.20 -4.83 6.37
N SER A 125 32.57 -5.97 6.13
CA SER A 125 33.17 -7.29 6.28
C SER A 125 32.67 -8.26 5.20
N TYR A 126 33.47 -9.28 4.91
CA TYR A 126 33.10 -10.39 4.04
C TYR A 126 33.41 -11.72 4.71
N ASP A 127 32.44 -12.63 4.73
CA ASP A 127 32.56 -14.01 5.18
C ASP A 127 32.62 -14.94 3.95
N SER A 128 33.76 -15.61 3.76
CA SER A 128 33.97 -16.52 2.63
C SER A 128 33.19 -17.83 2.73
N ASP A 129 32.82 -18.26 3.93
CA ASP A 129 32.12 -19.54 4.13
C ASP A 129 30.65 -19.42 3.71
N THR A 130 30.04 -18.25 3.94
CA THR A 130 28.64 -17.96 3.60
C THR A 130 28.48 -17.09 2.35
N GLY A 131 29.55 -16.44 1.88
CA GLY A 131 29.50 -15.47 0.80
C GLY A 131 28.91 -14.11 1.20
N THR A 132 28.69 -13.88 2.49
CA THR A 132 27.97 -12.71 3.00
C THR A 132 28.90 -11.50 3.10
N HIS A 133 28.50 -10.40 2.44
CA HIS A 133 29.04 -9.07 2.70
C HIS A 133 28.14 -8.37 3.72
N THR A 134 28.71 -7.74 4.74
CA THR A 134 27.97 -6.98 5.75
C THR A 134 28.46 -5.54 5.77
N LEU A 135 27.53 -4.59 5.71
CA LEU A 135 27.80 -3.16 5.71
C LEU A 135 27.01 -2.49 6.82
N GLU A 136 27.66 -1.69 7.64
CA GLU A 136 27.02 -0.80 8.61
C GLU A 136 27.42 0.65 8.32
N TYR A 137 26.46 1.56 8.26
CA TYR A 137 26.74 2.98 8.00
C TYR A 137 25.52 3.84 8.34
N ASN A 138 25.73 5.16 8.38
CA ASN A 138 24.64 6.12 8.50
C ASN A 138 24.50 6.98 7.24
N ARG A 139 23.26 7.41 6.97
CA ARG A 139 22.94 8.47 6.01
C ARG A 139 22.21 9.59 6.73
N SER A 140 22.75 10.81 6.61
CA SER A 140 22.13 12.00 7.16
C SER A 140 22.05 13.08 6.09
N VAL A 141 20.90 13.73 5.99
CA VAL A 141 20.69 14.89 5.10
C VAL A 141 20.01 15.99 5.89
N ASN A 142 20.45 17.23 5.67
CA ASN A 142 19.76 18.41 6.15
C ASN A 142 19.73 19.44 5.00
N HIS A 143 18.55 19.68 4.44
CA HIS A 143 18.37 20.52 3.27
C HIS A 143 17.01 21.24 3.27
N GLY A 144 17.03 22.52 3.69
CA GLY A 144 15.83 23.35 3.78
C GLY A 144 14.83 22.77 4.77
N ASP A 145 13.60 22.56 4.32
CA ASP A 145 12.52 21.99 5.13
C ASP A 145 12.50 20.45 5.14
N PHE A 146 13.61 19.82 4.72
CA PHE A 146 13.78 18.37 4.73
C PHE A 146 15.02 18.00 5.53
N SER A 147 14.89 17.03 6.43
CA SER A 147 16.03 16.39 7.06
C SER A 147 15.77 14.91 7.30
N LYS A 148 16.83 14.11 7.29
CA LYS A 148 16.77 12.72 7.72
C LYS A 148 18.06 12.30 8.41
N ASN A 149 17.95 11.33 9.30
CA ASN A 149 19.09 10.70 9.93
C ASN A 149 18.78 9.22 10.14
N ILE A 150 19.48 8.36 9.39
CA ILE A 150 19.18 6.94 9.28
C ILE A 150 20.45 6.14 9.57
N ALA A 151 20.34 5.11 10.41
CA ALA A 151 21.33 4.06 10.59
C ALA A 151 20.93 2.84 9.76
N LEU A 152 21.90 2.22 9.08
CA LEU A 152 21.68 1.11 8.15
C LEU A 152 22.62 -0.06 8.44
N LEU A 153 22.06 -1.27 8.38
CA LEU A 153 22.77 -2.54 8.36
C LEU A 153 22.29 -3.34 7.15
N ASN A 154 23.16 -3.46 6.14
CA ASN A 154 22.86 -4.17 4.92
C ASN A 154 23.70 -5.45 4.81
N THR A 155 23.11 -6.51 4.31
CA THR A 155 23.81 -7.75 3.94
C THR A 155 23.56 -8.11 2.48
N TYR A 156 24.58 -8.65 1.83
CA TYR A 156 24.55 -9.03 0.43
C TYR A 156 25.17 -10.40 0.25
N ILE A 157 24.60 -11.21 -0.65
CA ILE A 157 25.26 -12.39 -1.21
C ILE A 157 25.25 -12.23 -2.74
N PHE A 158 26.40 -11.88 -3.31
CA PHE A 158 26.58 -11.76 -4.76
C PHE A 158 26.94 -13.11 -5.37
N LYS A 159 26.27 -13.50 -6.45
CA LYS A 159 26.51 -14.78 -7.14
C LYS A 159 26.77 -14.57 -8.62
N SER A 160 27.68 -15.37 -9.18
CA SER A 160 27.92 -15.46 -10.63
C SER A 160 26.79 -16.23 -11.34
N PRO A 161 26.76 -16.27 -12.68
CA PRO A 161 25.83 -17.12 -13.44
C PRO A 161 25.91 -18.61 -13.05
N GLU A 162 27.08 -19.07 -12.62
CA GLU A 162 27.32 -20.45 -12.17
C GLU A 162 26.87 -20.69 -10.71
N GLY A 163 26.52 -19.62 -9.98
CA GLY A 163 26.10 -19.67 -8.58
C GLY A 163 27.25 -19.50 -7.57
N ASP A 164 28.47 -19.24 -8.02
CA ASP A 164 29.63 -19.05 -7.15
C ASP A 164 29.58 -17.69 -6.44
N PHE A 165 30.02 -17.64 -5.17
CA PHE A 165 30.09 -16.39 -4.42
C PHE A 165 31.14 -15.43 -5.00
N ILE A 166 30.77 -14.15 -5.13
CA ILE A 166 31.67 -13.10 -5.62
C ILE A 166 32.22 -12.29 -4.45
N ALA A 167 33.44 -12.64 -4.01
CA ALA A 167 34.11 -11.98 -2.88
C ALA A 167 34.49 -10.50 -3.12
N ARG A 168 34.54 -10.06 -4.39
CA ARG A 168 34.94 -8.70 -4.77
C ARG A 168 33.95 -8.13 -5.80
N PRO A 169 32.71 -7.79 -5.40
CA PRO A 169 31.65 -7.43 -6.34
C PRO A 169 32.00 -6.21 -7.18
N ARG A 170 32.71 -5.22 -6.63
CA ARG A 170 33.16 -4.04 -7.41
C ARG A 170 34.12 -4.39 -8.55
N ALA A 171 35.04 -5.34 -8.33
CA ALA A 171 36.01 -5.74 -9.34
C ALA A 171 35.40 -6.70 -10.39
N ASN A 172 34.29 -7.34 -10.05
CA ASN A 172 33.64 -8.36 -10.88
C ASN A 172 32.18 -8.00 -11.17
N ALA A 173 31.89 -6.69 -11.28
CA ALA A 173 30.52 -6.18 -11.40
C ALA A 173 29.77 -6.80 -12.59
N ASP A 174 30.45 -6.89 -13.74
CA ASP A 174 29.89 -7.44 -14.97
C ASP A 174 29.58 -8.94 -14.89
N SER A 175 30.13 -9.64 -13.88
CA SER A 175 29.96 -11.07 -13.64
C SER A 175 28.91 -11.39 -12.57
N ILE A 176 28.28 -10.38 -11.96
CA ILE A 176 27.21 -10.60 -10.97
C ILE A 176 25.93 -10.95 -11.72
N GLU A 177 25.36 -12.13 -11.48
CA GLU A 177 24.04 -12.52 -12.01
C GLU A 177 22.93 -12.20 -11.03
N SER A 178 23.13 -12.49 -9.75
CA SER A 178 22.11 -12.34 -8.72
C SER A 178 22.66 -11.81 -7.41
N VAL A 179 21.76 -11.21 -6.63
CA VAL A 179 22.00 -10.69 -5.28
C VAL A 179 20.86 -11.09 -4.37
N ASP A 180 21.19 -11.76 -3.27
CA ASP A 180 20.30 -11.84 -2.11
C ASP A 180 20.65 -10.66 -1.19
N PHE A 181 19.68 -9.78 -0.96
CA PHE A 181 19.86 -8.55 -0.19
C PHE A 181 18.93 -8.54 1.03
N THR A 182 19.47 -8.11 2.17
CA THR A 182 18.67 -7.72 3.33
C THR A 182 19.14 -6.37 3.83
N GLY A 183 18.23 -5.42 4.01
CA GLY A 183 18.53 -4.08 4.53
C GLY A 183 17.69 -3.79 5.75
N ASN A 184 18.33 -3.53 6.88
CA ASN A 184 17.68 -3.03 8.09
C ASN A 184 18.05 -1.57 8.27
N LYS A 185 17.05 -0.73 8.52
CA LYS A 185 17.25 0.71 8.68
C LYS A 185 16.35 1.26 9.78
N SER A 186 16.88 2.18 10.57
CA SER A 186 16.11 2.89 11.58
C SER A 186 16.51 4.35 11.63
N GLY A 187 15.58 5.23 11.97
CA GLY A 187 15.85 6.64 12.05
C GLY A 187 14.61 7.49 11.90
N SER A 188 14.82 8.73 11.49
CA SER A 188 13.76 9.73 11.38
C SER A 188 13.85 10.51 10.09
N VAL A 189 12.69 10.95 9.59
CA VAL A 189 12.55 11.92 8.51
C VAL A 189 11.69 13.07 9.00
N ASN A 190 12.08 14.30 8.67
CA ASN A 190 11.28 15.49 8.85
C ASN A 190 11.11 16.17 7.49
N SER A 191 9.88 16.53 7.15
CA SER A 191 9.54 17.22 5.91
C SER A 191 8.41 18.23 6.12
N ARG A 192 8.03 18.96 5.07
CA ARG A 192 6.82 19.81 5.09
C ARG A 192 5.52 19.04 5.32
N ARG A 193 5.50 17.73 5.02
CA ARG A 193 4.30 16.89 5.16
C ARG A 193 4.12 16.38 6.59
N GLY A 194 5.19 16.45 7.39
CA GLY A 194 5.21 15.92 8.74
C GLY A 194 6.55 15.31 9.11
N SER A 195 6.56 14.59 10.22
CA SER A 195 7.73 13.88 10.72
C SER A 195 7.41 12.42 10.96
N SER A 196 8.37 11.54 10.74
CA SER A 196 8.26 10.13 11.05
C SER A 196 9.52 9.62 11.72
N GLU A 197 9.33 8.69 12.64
CA GLU A 197 10.36 7.82 13.20
C GLU A 197 10.02 6.39 12.82
N PHE A 198 11.00 5.61 12.35
CA PHE A 198 10.74 4.28 11.84
C PHE A 198 11.88 3.30 12.05
N ALA A 199 11.52 2.02 12.04
CA ALA A 199 12.38 0.88 11.75
C ALA A 199 11.82 0.16 10.51
N ARG A 200 12.69 -0.26 9.59
CA ARG A 200 12.31 -0.94 8.36
C ARG A 200 13.26 -2.09 8.06
N ALA A 201 12.72 -3.17 7.55
CA ALA A 201 13.44 -4.34 7.06
C ALA A 201 13.00 -4.65 5.64
N ASP A 202 13.94 -4.67 4.70
CA ASP A 202 13.74 -5.03 3.31
C ASP A 202 14.49 -6.34 3.02
N THR A 203 13.86 -7.27 2.30
CA THR A 203 14.52 -8.48 1.80
C THR A 203 14.22 -8.64 0.32
N PHE A 204 15.26 -8.71 -0.50
CA PHE A 204 15.14 -8.84 -1.96
C PHE A 204 15.95 -10.03 -2.47
N ALA A 205 15.35 -10.81 -3.36
CA ALA A 205 16.04 -11.74 -4.23
C ALA A 205 16.05 -11.13 -5.65
N ILE A 206 17.24 -10.79 -6.13
CA ILE A 206 17.45 -10.05 -7.38
C ILE A 206 18.18 -10.95 -8.36
N ALA A 207 17.70 -11.04 -9.60
CA ALA A 207 18.34 -11.80 -10.68
C ALA A 207 18.37 -11.00 -12.00
N GLY A 208 19.21 -11.40 -12.95
CA GLY A 208 19.40 -10.69 -14.21
C GLY A 208 20.33 -9.47 -14.11
N LEU A 209 21.21 -9.40 -13.10
CA LEU A 209 22.19 -8.31 -12.97
C LEU A 209 23.33 -8.41 -13.99
N HIS A 210 23.57 -9.59 -14.57
CA HIS A 210 24.70 -9.81 -15.47
C HIS A 210 24.65 -8.88 -16.68
N SER A 211 25.82 -8.47 -17.17
CA SER A 211 25.97 -7.48 -18.25
C SER A 211 25.22 -7.81 -19.54
N THR A 212 24.89 -9.08 -19.76
CA THR A 212 24.14 -9.55 -20.95
C THR A 212 22.62 -9.56 -20.80
N SER A 213 22.10 -9.38 -19.57
CA SER A 213 20.65 -9.29 -19.35
C SER A 213 20.19 -7.86 -19.50
N SER A 214 19.05 -7.65 -20.16
CA SER A 214 18.38 -6.34 -20.30
C SER A 214 17.41 -6.03 -19.16
N ILE A 215 16.92 -7.06 -18.46
CA ILE A 215 15.91 -6.95 -17.40
C ILE A 215 16.49 -7.53 -16.11
N VAL A 216 16.20 -6.85 -14.99
CA VAL A 216 16.46 -7.34 -13.64
C VAL A 216 15.11 -7.67 -13.00
N SER A 217 14.94 -8.88 -12.47
CA SER A 217 13.74 -9.26 -11.72
C SER A 217 13.99 -9.12 -10.22
N ILE A 218 12.98 -8.68 -9.47
CA ILE A 218 13.03 -8.52 -8.02
C ILE A 218 11.82 -9.20 -7.39
N ASP A 219 12.09 -10.22 -6.58
CA ASP A 219 11.15 -10.73 -5.59
C ASP A 219 11.52 -10.20 -4.22
N GLY A 220 10.55 -9.89 -3.38
CA GLY A 220 10.88 -9.30 -2.09
C GLY A 220 9.74 -8.90 -1.20
N THR A 221 10.13 -8.48 0.00
CA THR A 221 9.23 -8.01 1.04
C THR A 221 9.82 -6.78 1.72
N HIS A 222 8.93 -5.97 2.25
CA HIS A 222 9.24 -4.83 3.10
C HIS A 222 8.35 -4.89 4.33
N HIS A 223 8.96 -4.68 5.48
CA HIS A 223 8.29 -4.45 6.74
C HIS A 223 8.75 -3.11 7.29
N GLY A 224 7.81 -2.29 7.75
CA GLY A 224 8.09 -1.02 8.39
C GLY A 224 7.20 -0.82 9.61
N GLU A 225 7.77 -0.26 10.66
CA GLU A 225 7.02 0.14 11.85
C GLU A 225 7.53 1.48 12.37
N GLY A 226 6.69 2.20 13.10
CA GLY A 226 7.09 3.47 13.67
C GLY A 226 5.92 4.37 14.02
N SER A 227 6.23 5.66 14.13
CA SER A 227 5.23 6.70 14.33
C SER A 227 5.33 7.72 13.19
N ALA A 228 4.18 8.17 12.72
CA ALA A 228 4.08 9.25 11.75
C ALA A 228 3.23 10.36 12.35
N SER A 229 3.66 11.60 12.17
CA SER A 229 2.85 12.79 12.40
C SER A 229 2.74 13.61 11.13
N GLY A 230 1.64 14.33 11.00
CA GLY A 230 1.34 15.19 9.86
C GLY A 230 0.24 16.17 10.21
N PHE A 231 -0.19 16.94 9.21
CA PHE A 231 -1.30 17.88 9.35
C PHE A 231 -2.44 17.47 8.44
N THR A 232 -3.64 17.41 8.98
CA THR A 232 -4.86 17.28 8.15
C THR A 232 -5.06 18.53 7.31
N ARG A 233 -5.96 18.46 6.33
CA ARG A 233 -6.36 19.62 5.52
C ARG A 233 -6.87 20.80 6.36
N ASP A 234 -7.42 20.54 7.54
CA ASP A 234 -7.89 21.56 8.48
C ASP A 234 -6.78 22.08 9.43
N SER A 235 -5.51 21.77 9.12
CA SER A 235 -4.32 22.14 9.91
C SER A 235 -4.31 21.57 11.33
N VAL A 236 -5.01 20.45 11.56
CA VAL A 236 -4.94 19.72 12.83
C VAL A 236 -3.77 18.74 12.77
N GLU A 237 -2.88 18.81 13.75
CA GLU A 237 -1.81 17.83 13.88
C GLU A 237 -2.38 16.47 14.28
N VAL A 238 -2.00 15.43 13.54
CA VAL A 238 -2.37 14.04 13.81
C VAL A 238 -1.08 13.23 13.91
N SER A 239 -1.02 12.34 14.90
CA SER A 239 0.06 11.37 15.04
C SER A 239 -0.52 9.98 15.29
N ARG A 240 0.06 8.96 14.65
CA ARG A 240 -0.32 7.55 14.79
C ARG A 240 0.91 6.67 14.76
N ASP A 241 0.85 5.59 15.52
CA ASP A 241 1.75 4.46 15.34
C ASP A 241 1.24 3.61 14.17
N PHE A 242 2.18 3.05 13.40
CA PHE A 242 1.87 2.23 12.25
C PHE A 242 2.77 1.00 12.15
N THR A 243 2.23 -0.01 11.50
CA THR A 243 2.98 -1.09 10.87
C THR A 243 2.57 -1.15 9.40
N VAL A 244 3.52 -1.37 8.50
CA VAL A 244 3.31 -1.52 7.07
C VAL A 244 4.06 -2.74 6.56
N ASP A 245 3.34 -3.64 5.92
CA ASP A 245 3.89 -4.80 5.23
C ASP A 245 3.63 -4.66 3.74
N ILE A 246 4.65 -4.90 2.91
CA ILE A 246 4.57 -4.83 1.46
C ILE A 246 5.22 -6.06 0.83
N GLU A 247 4.52 -6.69 -0.11
CA GLU A 247 4.98 -7.85 -0.89
C GLU A 247 5.07 -7.47 -2.37
N PHE A 248 6.16 -7.90 -3.02
CA PHE A 248 6.43 -7.59 -4.42
C PHE A 248 5.78 -8.61 -5.33
N LEU A 249 5.19 -8.15 -6.43
CA LEU A 249 4.57 -8.98 -7.45
C LEU A 249 5.05 -8.53 -8.84
N ASN A 250 5.88 -9.37 -9.46
CA ASN A 250 6.44 -9.14 -10.80
C ASN A 250 7.14 -7.78 -10.92
N VAL A 251 8.02 -7.46 -9.96
CA VAL A 251 8.79 -6.22 -10.01
C VAL A 251 10.01 -6.42 -10.90
N GLU A 252 10.18 -5.53 -11.87
CA GLU A 252 11.25 -5.60 -12.86
C GLU A 252 11.90 -4.23 -13.05
N ILE A 253 13.19 -4.23 -13.40
CA ILE A 253 13.94 -3.04 -13.79
C ILE A 253 14.44 -3.23 -15.23
N GLU A 254 14.10 -2.30 -16.11
CA GLU A 254 14.63 -2.26 -17.48
C GLU A 254 15.94 -1.45 -17.52
N LYS A 255 17.07 -2.14 -17.76
CA LYS A 255 18.41 -1.52 -17.64
C LYS A 255 18.62 -0.38 -18.64
N ASP A 256 18.17 -0.55 -19.87
CA ASP A 256 18.30 0.47 -20.92
C ASP A 256 17.57 1.76 -20.52
N THR A 257 16.40 1.64 -19.88
CA THR A 257 15.63 2.78 -19.38
C THR A 257 16.34 3.46 -18.21
N VAL A 258 16.91 2.68 -17.28
CA VAL A 258 17.72 3.21 -16.18
C VAL A 258 18.97 3.94 -16.70
N GLU A 259 19.64 3.38 -17.71
CA GLU A 259 20.81 4.00 -18.33
C GLU A 259 20.43 5.32 -19.02
N ALA A 260 19.36 5.32 -19.82
CA ALA A 260 18.89 6.49 -20.56
C ALA A 260 18.47 7.66 -19.65
N ASN A 261 17.84 7.35 -18.51
CA ASN A 261 17.33 8.35 -17.57
C ASN A 261 18.28 8.65 -16.41
N GLY A 262 19.25 7.77 -16.17
CA GLY A 262 20.22 7.88 -15.09
C GLY A 262 19.64 7.60 -13.68
N ASN A 263 18.43 7.05 -13.56
CA ASN A 263 17.76 6.79 -12.28
C ASN A 263 16.89 5.50 -12.34
N LEU A 264 16.64 4.87 -11.18
CA LEU A 264 15.83 3.65 -11.06
C LEU A 264 14.33 3.93 -11.14
N GLU A 265 13.88 5.09 -10.67
CA GLU A 265 12.47 5.45 -10.57
C GLU A 265 11.76 5.35 -11.93
N GLN A 266 12.46 5.72 -13.01
CA GLN A 266 11.94 5.63 -14.38
C GLN A 266 12.18 4.27 -15.05
N GLY A 267 12.88 3.33 -14.39
CA GLY A 267 13.16 2.00 -14.96
C GLY A 267 12.39 0.87 -14.28
N VAL A 268 11.75 1.12 -13.13
CA VAL A 268 11.08 0.09 -12.33
C VAL A 268 9.59 -0.01 -12.66
N THR A 269 9.12 -1.24 -12.88
CA THR A 269 7.71 -1.57 -13.08
C THR A 269 7.30 -2.75 -12.21
N GLY A 270 5.99 -2.97 -12.06
CA GLY A 270 5.45 -4.09 -11.31
C GLY A 270 4.34 -3.66 -10.37
N THR A 271 3.93 -4.57 -9.50
CA THR A 271 2.89 -4.31 -8.49
C THR A 271 3.40 -4.67 -7.11
N LEU A 272 3.01 -3.91 -6.10
CA LEU A 272 3.22 -4.22 -4.70
C LEU A 272 1.87 -4.38 -4.01
N ASN A 273 1.70 -5.42 -3.21
CA ASN A 273 0.55 -5.57 -2.31
C ASN A 273 0.94 -5.00 -0.96
N TYR A 274 0.07 -4.20 -0.34
CA TYR A 274 0.36 -3.62 0.98
C TYR A 274 -0.75 -3.89 2.00
N SER A 275 -0.35 -3.93 3.27
CA SER A 275 -1.21 -3.92 4.44
C SER A 275 -0.63 -2.94 5.46
N ILE A 276 -1.43 -1.96 5.89
CA ILE A 276 -1.09 -1.04 6.97
C ILE A 276 -2.00 -1.33 8.15
N VAL A 277 -1.40 -1.37 9.34
CA VAL A 277 -2.10 -1.36 10.62
C VAL A 277 -1.84 0.00 11.27
N LEU A 278 -2.89 0.80 11.46
CA LEU A 278 -2.84 2.07 12.18
C LEU A 278 -3.38 1.88 13.59
N ASN A 279 -2.63 2.30 14.60
CA ASN A 279 -3.09 2.32 15.98
C ASN A 279 -3.44 3.76 16.38
N LYS A 280 -4.72 4.00 16.62
CA LYS A 280 -5.25 5.28 17.10
C LYS A 280 -5.41 5.20 18.61
N ALA A 281 -4.88 6.19 19.33
CA ALA A 281 -5.18 6.38 20.74
C ALA A 281 -6.06 7.63 20.90
N PHE A 282 -7.29 7.45 21.40
CA PHE A 282 -8.19 8.54 21.78
C PHE A 282 -8.49 8.44 23.27
N GLY A 283 -7.69 9.12 24.10
CA GLY A 283 -7.82 9.01 25.55
C GLY A 283 -7.45 7.60 26.03
N ASP A 284 -8.40 6.89 26.65
CA ASP A 284 -8.22 5.52 27.16
C ASP A 284 -8.60 4.43 26.14
N GLU A 285 -9.11 4.80 24.96
CA GLU A 285 -9.52 3.85 23.91
C GLU A 285 -8.45 3.71 22.83
N ALA A 286 -8.04 2.46 22.58
CA ALA A 286 -7.21 2.08 21.45
C ALA A 286 -8.10 1.55 20.33
N ASP A 287 -7.98 2.14 19.14
CA ASP A 287 -8.65 1.68 17.92
C ASP A 287 -7.59 1.25 16.90
N THR A 288 -7.83 0.11 16.25
CA THR A 288 -6.89 -0.47 15.28
C THR A 288 -7.58 -0.53 13.92
N GLN A 289 -7.05 0.23 12.96
CA GLN A 289 -7.55 0.26 11.59
C GLN A 289 -6.60 -0.49 10.66
N VAL A 290 -7.12 -1.46 9.91
CA VAL A 290 -6.36 -2.16 8.85
C VAL A 290 -6.73 -1.58 7.49
N ILE A 291 -5.72 -1.24 6.70
CA ILE A 291 -5.84 -0.62 5.37
C ILE A 291 -5.01 -1.44 4.38
N GLU A 292 -5.66 -2.00 3.38
CA GLU A 292 -5.01 -2.86 2.38
C GLU A 292 -5.21 -2.31 0.97
N GLY A 293 -4.33 -2.70 0.05
CA GLY A 293 -4.45 -2.31 -1.34
C GLY A 293 -3.26 -2.72 -2.20
N THR A 294 -3.10 -2.03 -3.32
CA THR A 294 -1.99 -2.25 -4.25
C THR A 294 -1.29 -0.94 -4.62
N ILE A 295 -0.02 -1.04 -4.99
CA ILE A 295 0.81 0.03 -5.55
C ILE A 295 1.30 -0.45 -6.92
N GLU A 296 0.97 0.26 -7.98
CA GLU A 296 1.42 -0.04 -9.34
C GLU A 296 2.62 0.87 -9.67
N LEU A 297 3.80 0.29 -9.91
CA LEU A 297 5.00 1.01 -10.35
C LEU A 297 4.91 1.20 -11.87
N THR A 298 4.87 2.45 -12.33
CA THR A 298 4.49 2.78 -13.72
C THR A 298 5.66 2.85 -14.70
N GLY A 299 6.91 2.84 -14.22
CA GLY A 299 8.09 3.00 -15.08
C GLY A 299 8.28 4.42 -15.64
N ASP A 300 7.58 5.43 -15.10
CA ASP A 300 7.76 6.83 -15.48
C ASP A 300 8.27 7.71 -14.33
N GLY A 301 8.66 7.10 -13.22
CA GLY A 301 9.05 7.79 -11.99
C GLY A 301 7.93 7.97 -10.97
N THR A 302 6.73 7.48 -11.27
CA THR A 302 5.57 7.54 -10.38
C THR A 302 5.04 6.15 -10.00
N ALA A 303 4.06 6.14 -9.10
CA ALA A 303 3.30 4.95 -8.76
C ALA A 303 1.84 5.28 -8.48
N LEU A 304 0.95 4.30 -8.66
CA LEU A 304 -0.48 4.43 -8.41
C LEU A 304 -0.88 3.60 -7.19
N LEU A 305 -1.26 4.28 -6.11
CA LEU A 305 -1.81 3.69 -4.89
C LEU A 305 -3.33 3.47 -5.05
N ARG A 306 -3.79 2.25 -4.78
CA ARG A 306 -5.21 1.87 -4.81
C ARG A 306 -5.61 1.22 -3.50
N PHE A 307 -6.73 1.65 -2.95
CA PHE A 307 -7.28 1.09 -1.71
C PHE A 307 -8.28 -0.03 -2.00
N LYS A 308 -8.22 -1.13 -1.25
CA LYS A 308 -9.10 -2.29 -1.45
C LYS A 308 -10.58 -1.97 -1.20
N LYS A 309 -10.88 -1.14 -0.20
CA LYS A 309 -12.25 -0.81 0.24
C LYS A 309 -12.80 0.50 -0.35
N VAL A 310 -11.99 1.29 -1.05
CA VAL A 310 -12.37 2.63 -1.53
C VAL A 310 -11.95 2.81 -2.98
N ALA A 311 -12.86 3.32 -3.82
CA ALA A 311 -12.57 3.64 -5.22
C ALA A 311 -11.81 4.96 -5.37
N LYS A 312 -10.64 5.06 -4.73
CA LYS A 312 -9.71 6.19 -4.82
C LYS A 312 -8.37 5.69 -5.34
N VAL A 313 -7.79 6.45 -6.25
CA VAL A 313 -6.45 6.21 -6.79
C VAL A 313 -5.64 7.45 -6.49
N VAL A 314 -4.47 7.26 -5.89
CA VAL A 314 -3.54 8.35 -5.61
C VAL A 314 -2.27 8.10 -6.40
N ARG A 315 -1.83 9.07 -7.19
CA ARG A 315 -0.53 9.03 -7.84
C ARG A 315 0.50 9.69 -6.92
N PHE A 316 1.67 9.06 -6.77
CA PHE A 316 2.78 9.65 -6.03
C PHE A 316 4.12 9.44 -6.73
N SER A 317 5.07 10.34 -6.47
CA SER A 317 6.44 10.27 -6.99
C SER A 317 7.26 9.21 -6.24
N LEU A 318 7.96 8.35 -6.99
CA LEU A 318 8.91 7.38 -6.42
C LEU A 318 10.16 8.05 -5.85
N LYS A 319 10.43 9.30 -6.24
CA LYS A 319 11.56 10.07 -5.73
C LYS A 319 11.34 10.48 -4.27
N ASP A 320 10.24 11.17 -3.98
CA ASP A 320 10.04 11.83 -2.67
C ASP A 320 8.72 11.48 -1.98
N GLY A 321 7.88 10.64 -2.59
CA GLY A 321 6.58 10.24 -2.05
C GLY A 321 5.53 11.35 -2.11
N SER A 322 5.79 12.46 -2.81
CA SER A 322 4.81 13.54 -2.99
C SER A 322 3.67 13.06 -3.88
N THR A 323 2.45 13.47 -3.56
CA THR A 323 1.27 13.14 -4.37
C THR A 323 1.06 14.17 -5.47
N GLU A 324 0.64 13.71 -6.64
CA GLU A 324 0.11 14.59 -7.70
C GLU A 324 -1.42 14.67 -7.54
N ASP A 325 -1.95 15.90 -7.48
CA ASP A 325 -3.39 16.17 -7.50
C ASP A 325 -3.99 16.00 -8.91
#